data_AF-A0A7S0UZT6-F1
#
_entry.id   AF-A0A7S0UZT6-F1
#
_cell.length_a   1.000
_cell.length_b   1.000
_cell.length_c   1.000
_cell.angle_alpha   90.00
_cell.angle_beta   90.00
_cell.angle_gamma   90.00
#
_symmetry.space_group_name_H-M   'P 1'
#
loop_
_entity.id
_entity.type
_entity.pdbx_description
1 polymer ?
#
loop_
_entity_poly.entity_id
_entity_poly.type
_entity_poly.pdbx_seq_one_letter_code
_entity_poly.pdbx_strand_id
1 'polypeptide(L)'
;PPPPPPPIFRLSDCLGDPVEIRKWILNGLPDDSFSIDSAVVLTHSSRYPLMMDPQGLANKWIRGKERRRNLAVVQPRDKNGLRKIESAVQFGTPVLLEGVEEELDSSLNPILLKQVFKQGGGGGGG
;
A
#
# COMPACT_ATOMS: atom_id res chain seq x y z
N PRO A 1 -41.85 -8.04 19.49
CA PRO A 1 -40.65 -7.22 19.18
C PRO A 1 -39.79 -7.87 18.08
N PRO A 2 -39.25 -7.10 17.12
CA PRO A 2 -38.26 -7.63 16.20
C PRO A 2 -36.99 -8.02 16.97
N PRO A 3 -36.22 -9.00 16.48
CA PRO A 3 -34.92 -9.33 17.07
C PRO A 3 -33.99 -8.12 16.98
N PRO A 4 -33.06 -7.95 17.95
CA PRO A 4 -32.03 -6.92 17.84
C PRO A 4 -31.23 -7.13 16.54
N PRO A 5 -30.81 -6.05 15.87
CA PRO A 5 -29.95 -6.18 14.70
C PRO A 5 -28.67 -6.95 15.10
N PRO A 6 -28.13 -7.77 14.19
CA PRO A 6 -26.89 -8.48 14.46
C PRO A 6 -25.78 -7.48 14.83
N PRO A 7 -24.84 -7.86 15.71
CA PRO A 7 -23.74 -6.99 16.10
C PRO A 7 -22.97 -6.56 14.85
N ILE A 8 -22.74 -5.25 14.72
CA ILE A 8 -21.94 -4.68 13.64
C ILE A 8 -20.52 -5.16 13.85
N PHE A 9 -20.08 -6.10 13.02
CA PHE A 9 -18.70 -6.58 13.03
C PHE A 9 -17.80 -5.50 12.41
N ARG A 10 -16.81 -5.02 13.17
CA ARG A 10 -15.79 -4.09 12.68
C ARG A 10 -14.43 -4.76 12.64
N LEU A 11 -13.74 -4.64 11.51
CA LEU A 11 -12.39 -5.22 11.33
C LEU A 11 -11.39 -4.63 12.31
N SER A 12 -11.55 -3.34 12.63
CA SER A 12 -10.79 -2.62 13.66
C SER A 12 -10.83 -3.27 15.05
N ASP A 13 -11.95 -3.86 15.46
CA ASP A 13 -12.10 -4.48 16.79
C ASP A 13 -11.37 -5.83 16.91
N CYS A 14 -11.05 -6.48 15.77
CA CYS A 14 -10.41 -7.80 15.74
C CYS A 14 -8.94 -7.77 15.26
N LEU A 15 -8.57 -6.83 14.40
CA LEU A 15 -7.26 -6.77 13.74
C LEU A 15 -6.56 -5.39 13.86
N GLY A 16 -7.23 -4.40 14.45
CA GLY A 16 -6.68 -3.06 14.60
C GLY A 16 -5.91 -2.91 15.91
N ASP A 17 -4.60 -2.71 15.83
CA ASP A 17 -3.84 -2.20 16.98
C ASP A 17 -4.20 -0.72 17.19
N PRO A 18 -4.76 -0.31 18.36
CA PRO A 18 -5.09 1.08 18.64
C PRO A 18 -3.90 2.05 18.47
N VAL A 19 -2.68 1.56 18.69
CA VAL A 19 -1.45 2.34 18.50
C VAL A 19 -1.17 2.59 17.01
N GLU A 20 -1.35 1.59 16.16
CA GLU A 20 -1.21 1.74 14.70
C GLU A 20 -2.32 2.62 14.12
N ILE A 21 -3.57 2.42 14.53
CA ILE A 21 -4.69 3.27 14.10
C ILE A 21 -4.40 4.73 14.44
N ARG A 22 -3.95 5.02 15.66
CA ARG A 22 -3.57 6.38 16.06
C ARG A 22 -2.46 6.95 15.19
N LYS A 23 -1.44 6.16 14.85
CA LYS A 23 -0.38 6.59 13.91
C LYS A 23 -0.93 6.87 12.52
N TRP A 24 -1.90 6.09 12.03
CA TRP A 24 -2.50 6.34 10.73
C TRP A 24 -3.25 7.67 10.70
N ILE A 25 -4.04 7.95 11.74
CA ILE A 25 -4.76 9.22 11.91
C ILE A 25 -3.77 10.40 11.96
N LEU A 26 -2.70 10.28 12.74
CA LEU A 26 -1.63 11.31 12.79
C LEU A 26 -0.94 11.54 11.44
N ASN A 27 -0.91 10.53 10.57
CA ASN A 27 -0.37 10.63 9.21
C ASN A 27 -1.41 11.08 8.18
N GLY A 28 -2.62 11.45 8.61
CA GLY A 28 -3.64 12.04 7.75
C GLY A 28 -4.71 11.07 7.26
N LEU A 29 -4.82 9.86 7.84
CA LEU A 29 -6.01 9.02 7.64
C LEU A 29 -7.21 9.70 8.32
N PRO A 30 -8.38 9.77 7.68
CA PRO A 30 -9.60 10.22 8.34
C PRO A 30 -9.97 9.33 9.54
N ASP A 31 -10.43 9.95 10.63
CA ASP A 31 -10.88 9.25 11.85
C ASP A 31 -12.34 8.82 11.72
N ASP A 32 -12.61 7.99 10.72
CA ASP A 32 -13.90 7.36 10.49
C ASP A 32 -13.74 5.85 10.31
N SER A 33 -14.77 5.09 10.65
CA SER A 33 -14.69 3.62 10.65
C SER A 33 -14.42 3.03 9.27
N PHE A 34 -14.89 3.67 8.19
CA PHE A 34 -14.68 3.17 6.82
C PHE A 34 -13.22 3.34 6.39
N SER A 35 -12.62 4.50 6.69
CA SER A 35 -11.21 4.77 6.44
C SER A 35 -10.29 3.86 7.25
N ILE A 36 -10.63 3.62 8.52
CA ILE A 36 -9.87 2.73 9.40
C ILE A 36 -9.94 1.28 8.92
N ASP A 37 -11.13 0.75 8.62
CA ASP A 37 -11.28 -0.62 8.12
C ASP A 37 -10.55 -0.81 6.79
N SER A 38 -10.60 0.19 5.90
CA SER A 38 -9.82 0.20 4.65
C SER A 38 -8.32 0.13 4.94
N ALA A 39 -7.81 0.95 5.87
CA ALA A 39 -6.40 0.93 6.26
C ALA A 39 -5.96 -0.41 6.88
N VAL A 40 -6.82 -1.08 7.65
CA VAL A 40 -6.57 -2.43 8.18
C VAL A 40 -6.41 -3.43 7.03
N VAL A 41 -7.30 -3.41 6.05
CA VAL A 41 -7.22 -4.28 4.86
C VAL A 41 -5.94 -4.00 4.08
N LEU A 42 -5.60 -2.73 3.83
CA LEU A 42 -4.38 -2.35 3.12
C LEU A 42 -3.13 -2.89 3.83
N THR A 43 -3.09 -2.81 5.17
CA THR A 43 -1.93 -3.20 5.98
C THR A 43 -1.76 -4.72 6.09
N HIS A 44 -2.85 -5.48 6.09
CA HIS A 44 -2.83 -6.94 6.24
C HIS A 44 -2.97 -7.71 4.92
N SER A 45 -3.15 -7.00 3.79
CA SER A 45 -3.31 -7.62 2.48
C SER A 45 -2.02 -8.33 2.02
N SER A 46 -2.19 -9.56 1.52
CA SER A 46 -1.08 -10.34 0.96
C SER A 46 -0.71 -9.92 -0.46
N ARG A 47 -1.61 -9.23 -1.18
CA ARG A 47 -1.38 -8.63 -2.50
C ARG A 47 -1.22 -7.11 -2.39
N TYR A 48 -0.66 -6.48 -3.41
CA TYR A 48 -0.64 -5.01 -3.47
C TYR A 48 -2.05 -4.48 -3.72
N PRO A 49 -2.59 -3.65 -2.81
CA PRO A 49 -3.95 -3.16 -2.95
C PRO A 49 -4.06 -2.00 -3.95
N LEU A 50 -5.17 -1.96 -4.68
CA LEU A 50 -5.56 -0.84 -5.53
C LEU A 50 -6.51 0.08 -4.75
N MET A 51 -6.14 1.34 -4.58
CA MET A 51 -6.94 2.35 -3.88
C MET A 51 -7.76 3.15 -4.88
N MET A 52 -9.09 3.00 -4.82
CA MET A 52 -10.05 3.80 -5.60
C MET A 52 -10.39 5.07 -4.81
N ASP A 53 -9.55 6.08 -4.94
CA ASP A 53 -9.62 7.29 -4.10
C ASP A 53 -9.76 8.57 -4.97
N PRO A 54 -10.98 8.97 -5.32
CA PRO A 54 -11.22 10.18 -6.11
C PRO A 54 -10.87 11.47 -5.36
N GLN A 55 -10.76 11.43 -4.03
CA GLN A 55 -10.50 12.60 -3.19
C GLN A 55 -9.00 12.78 -2.86
N GLY A 56 -8.16 11.79 -3.15
CA GLY A 56 -6.72 11.82 -2.86
C GLY A 56 -6.37 11.71 -1.38
N LEU A 57 -7.32 11.32 -0.51
CA LEU A 57 -7.10 11.15 0.92
C LEU A 57 -6.15 9.98 1.23
N ALA A 58 -6.37 8.81 0.61
CA ALA A 58 -5.52 7.64 0.76
C ALA A 58 -4.10 7.93 0.22
N ASN A 59 -4.02 8.66 -0.89
CA ASN A 59 -2.75 9.10 -1.46
C ASN A 59 -1.94 9.95 -0.46
N LYS A 60 -2.58 10.99 0.11
CA LYS A 60 -1.99 11.88 1.11
C LYS A 60 -1.55 11.09 2.35
N TRP A 61 -2.39 10.17 2.81
CA TRP A 61 -2.07 9.31 3.95
C TRP A 61 -0.85 8.43 3.71
N ILE A 62 -0.75 7.73 2.57
CA ILE A 62 0.41 6.87 2.25
C ILE A 62 1.70 7.69 2.17
N ARG A 63 1.65 8.88 1.55
CA ARG A 63 2.78 9.81 1.52
C ARG A 63 3.21 10.25 2.92
N GLY A 64 2.26 10.52 3.81
CA GLY A 64 2.51 10.83 5.21
C GLY A 64 3.16 9.67 5.96
N LYS A 65 2.57 8.48 5.84
CA LYS A 65 2.99 7.23 6.48
C LYS A 65 4.41 6.83 6.07
N GLU A 66 4.75 6.93 4.80
CA GLU A 66 6.04 6.50 4.24
C GLU A 66 7.07 7.65 4.11
N ARG A 67 6.76 8.83 4.66
CA ARG A 67 7.61 10.05 4.53
C ARG A 67 9.06 9.84 4.92
N ARG A 68 9.33 9.03 5.95
CA ARG A 68 10.70 8.75 6.44
C ARG A 68 11.45 7.70 5.61
N ARG A 69 10.74 6.99 4.72
CA ARG A 69 11.28 5.89 3.91
C ARG A 69 11.54 6.29 2.46
N ASN A 70 11.49 7.59 2.14
CA ASN A 70 11.72 8.14 0.80
C ASN A 70 10.82 7.52 -0.27
N LEU A 71 9.50 7.47 -0.01
CA LEU A 71 8.49 6.96 -0.94
C LEU A 71 8.72 7.47 -2.38
N ALA A 72 8.96 6.54 -3.29
CA ALA A 72 9.05 6.82 -4.71
C ALA A 72 7.65 6.87 -5.32
N VAL A 73 7.29 8.00 -5.92
CA VAL A 73 6.02 8.13 -6.64
C VAL A 73 6.26 7.96 -8.13
N VAL A 74 5.50 7.05 -8.73
CA VAL A 74 5.67 6.65 -10.14
C VAL A 74 4.30 6.67 -10.82
N GLN A 75 4.25 7.21 -12.04
CA GLN A 75 3.09 7.07 -12.91
C GLN A 75 3.36 5.93 -13.91
N PRO A 76 2.41 5.02 -14.18
CA PRO A 76 2.59 3.92 -15.12
C PRO A 76 3.02 4.38 -16.53
N ARG A 77 2.58 5.57 -16.95
CA ARG A 77 2.91 6.17 -18.26
C ARG A 77 4.27 6.88 -18.30
N ASP A 78 5.00 6.97 -17.18
CA ASP A 78 6.34 7.55 -17.16
C ASP A 78 7.30 6.64 -17.95
N LYS A 79 7.98 7.19 -18.96
CA LYS A 79 9.00 6.47 -19.76
C LYS A 79 10.09 5.84 -18.89
N ASN A 80 10.36 6.42 -17.73
CA ASN A 80 11.34 5.92 -16.77
C ASN A 80 10.70 5.20 -15.56
N GLY A 81 9.39 4.95 -15.60
CA GLY A 81 8.63 4.39 -14.49
C GLY A 81 9.14 3.03 -14.04
N LEU A 82 9.30 2.09 -14.99
CA LEU A 82 9.84 0.75 -14.69
C LEU A 82 11.23 0.81 -14.04
N ARG A 83 12.13 1.63 -14.56
CA ARG A 83 13.48 1.80 -13.99
C ARG A 83 13.46 2.36 -12.57
N LYS A 84 12.52 3.27 -12.26
CA LYS A 84 12.32 3.78 -10.89
C LYS A 84 11.83 2.68 -9.95
N ILE A 85 10.92 1.84 -10.42
CA ILE A 85 10.39 0.71 -9.64
C ILE A 85 11.48 -0.35 -9.40
N GLU A 86 12.26 -0.70 -10.42
CA GLU A 86 13.41 -1.61 -10.30
C GLU A 86 14.41 -1.14 -9.25
N SER A 87 14.81 0.14 -9.31
CA SER A 87 15.68 0.75 -8.32
C SER A 87 15.06 0.69 -6.92
N ALA A 88 13.78 1.03 -6.79
CA ALA A 88 13.08 0.97 -5.51
C ALA A 88 13.03 -0.44 -4.92
N VAL A 89 12.81 -1.47 -5.75
CA VAL A 89 12.86 -2.88 -5.34
C VAL A 89 14.27 -3.26 -4.88
N GLN A 90 15.31 -2.83 -5.61
CA GLN A 90 16.71 -3.11 -5.27
C GLN A 90 17.12 -2.50 -3.92
N PHE A 91 16.69 -1.28 -3.63
CA PHE A 91 17.07 -0.55 -2.42
C PHE A 91 16.06 -0.66 -1.26
N GLY A 92 14.94 -1.36 -1.46
CA GLY A 92 13.89 -1.50 -0.45
C GLY A 92 13.08 -0.21 -0.21
N THR A 93 13.06 0.69 -1.18
CA THR A 93 12.31 1.95 -1.15
C THR A 93 10.83 1.69 -1.45
N PRO A 94 9.88 2.21 -0.66
CA PRO A 94 8.46 2.11 -0.96
C PRO A 94 8.11 2.76 -2.30
N VAL A 95 7.17 2.17 -3.04
CA VAL A 95 6.64 2.74 -4.29
C VAL A 95 5.15 3.01 -4.16
N LEU A 96 4.71 4.19 -4.58
CA LEU A 96 3.31 4.53 -4.81
C LEU A 96 3.10 4.72 -6.31
N LEU A 97 2.28 3.85 -6.91
CA LEU A 97 1.84 3.98 -8.29
C LEU A 97 0.58 4.85 -8.36
N GLU A 98 0.63 5.95 -9.11
CA GLU A 98 -0.47 6.90 -9.27
C GLU A 98 -1.03 6.90 -10.68
N GLY A 99 -2.32 7.17 -10.83
CA GLY A 99 -2.95 7.25 -12.15
C GLY A 99 -2.93 5.91 -12.87
N VAL A 100 -3.16 4.83 -12.13
CA VAL A 100 -3.39 3.50 -12.70
C VAL A 100 -4.74 3.54 -13.43
N GLU A 101 -4.71 3.29 -14.74
CA GLU A 101 -5.88 3.18 -15.59
C GLU A 101 -6.34 1.72 -15.70
N GLU A 102 -7.35 1.46 -16.53
CA GLU A 102 -7.87 0.10 -16.76
C GLU A 102 -6.81 -0.86 -17.30
N GLU A 103 -5.84 -0.33 -18.06
CA GLU A 103 -4.73 -1.09 -18.61
C GLU A 103 -3.42 -0.73 -17.89
N LEU A 104 -2.74 -1.78 -17.41
CA LEU A 104 -1.38 -1.71 -16.88
C LEU A 104 -0.44 -2.47 -17.82
N ASP A 105 0.78 -1.96 -17.95
CA ASP A 105 1.82 -2.64 -18.72
C ASP A 105 2.12 -4.03 -18.11
N SER A 106 2.04 -5.08 -18.94
CA SER A 106 2.30 -6.46 -18.55
C SER A 106 3.70 -6.70 -17.94
N SER A 107 4.66 -5.81 -18.20
CA SER A 107 5.98 -5.82 -17.57
C SER A 107 5.94 -5.64 -16.04
N LEU A 108 4.85 -5.10 -15.49
CA LEU A 108 4.65 -4.98 -14.04
C LEU A 108 4.18 -6.29 -13.38
N ASN A 109 3.74 -7.29 -14.15
CA ASN A 109 3.19 -8.54 -13.61
C ASN A 109 4.14 -9.27 -12.63
N PRO A 110 5.45 -9.43 -12.92
CA PRO A 110 6.36 -10.08 -11.97
C PRO A 110 6.42 -9.36 -10.62
N ILE A 111 6.35 -8.02 -10.64
CA ILE A 111 6.34 -7.20 -9.43
C ILE A 111 5.00 -7.36 -8.71
N LEU A 112 3.88 -7.21 -9.41
CA LEU A 112 2.53 -7.30 -8.83
C LEU A 112 2.23 -8.69 -8.22
N LEU A 113 2.78 -9.75 -8.83
CA LEU A 113 2.70 -11.12 -8.34
C LEU A 113 3.72 -11.43 -7.24
N LYS A 114 4.52 -10.45 -6.80
CA LYS A 114 5.58 -10.61 -5.79
C LYS A 114 6.58 -11.71 -6.14
N GLN A 115 6.89 -11.89 -7.43
CA GLN A 115 7.92 -12.82 -7.91
C GLN A 115 9.33 -12.24 -7.70
N VAL A 116 9.63 -11.87 -6.45
CA VAL A 116 10.90 -11.25 -6.07
C VAL A 116 11.85 -12.35 -5.60
N PHE A 117 12.89 -12.63 -6.38
CA PHE A 117 13.92 -13.57 -6.01
C PHE A 117 14.97 -12.87 -5.15
N LYS A 118 15.18 -13.32 -3.91
CA LYS A 118 16.36 -12.94 -3.14
C LYS A 118 17.57 -13.65 -3.74
N GLN A 119 18.26 -12.99 -4.67
CA GLN A 119 19.56 -13.46 -5.11
C GLN A 119 20.56 -13.19 -3.98
N GLY A 120 20.97 -14.24 -3.26
CA GLY A 120 22.08 -14.15 -2.32
C GLY A 120 23.31 -13.65 -3.08
N GLY A 121 23.98 -12.61 -2.56
CA GLY A 121 25.17 -12.06 -3.17
C GLY A 121 26.16 -13.18 -3.45
N GLY A 122 26.29 -13.53 -4.73
CA GLY A 122 27.29 -14.48 -5.21
C GLY A 122 28.66 -13.83 -5.09
N GLY A 123 29.17 -13.77 -3.87
CA GLY A 123 30.58 -13.57 -3.59
C GLY A 123 31.34 -14.83 -4.01
N GLY A 124 31.54 -14.98 -5.32
CA GLY A 124 32.69 -15.73 -5.81
C GLY A 124 33.94 -14.89 -5.57
N GLY A 125 34.90 -15.45 -4.85
CA GLY A 125 36.23 -14.86 -4.71
C GLY A 125 37.14 -15.66 -3.79
N GLY A 126 38.04 -16.44 -4.42
CA GLY A 126 39.39 -16.72 -3.89
C GLY A 126 39.52 -17.84 -2.88
#